data_AF-A0A6G1FZ20-F1
#
_entry.id   AF-A0A6G1FZ20-F1
#
_cell.length_a   1.000
_cell.length_b   1.000
_cell.length_c   1.000
_cell.angle_alpha   90.00
_cell.angle_beta   90.00
_cell.angle_gamma   90.00
#
_symmetry.space_group_name_H-M   'P 1'
#
loop_
_entity.id
_entity.type
_entity.pdbx_description
1 polymer ?
#
loop_
_entity_poly.entity_id
_entity_poly.type
_entity_poly.pdbx_seq_one_letter_code
_entity_poly.pdbx_strand_id
1 'polypeptide(L)'
;MQMDPGHGGAADGGMAGGHDAPALPVKIEQLTPTHPSNKRVRLRYGPIIAPLWNDTSGMGGHHGMADEGGIKHFNILNTLKPCDACILKYGSANLEYVNRTSCDGSPEIANYNTGVWLHHYSLSVQGPGRSDLFCGSKKDGERIMAVHNDRNATYYGSGFDDKAGYFIRPEDTIDVELEIKNDIDTLTPVYFTTEFEFVPLSTEDANKTPKELGYKEVKALWLDAASCDDMGSEILAPLNTTKFTLEGAPWTASFAGSLITTVGHMHDGGVHLEVFRDGEQVCNSLTTYGGSEEYIPRKETIAAGAPDTVHVSSFGACHDFGKFEKGDNITLKAHYDFDKYPGGRNLKNNLSGLMGIAVIILGVDESSSFHGMYPCCFWVDEDCPRDVEQLGDACDEHMMLGGYMSMPDDIDLMPHRQRQDLQHCSQCEELEWLGLSELLPLIDTKSLDRPLSSDPKSSPLDHRRPFFGGGRLHAPDDVSPAGIPRQVEPRLRVLGELLEGKRRREIEGRGRYSLLEIARRESKRAGPLDKSERRRMSVVILTTLAGEWDVD
;
A
#
# COMPACT_ATOMS: atom_id res chain seq x y z
N MET A 1 29.77 6.29 55.65
CA MET A 1 28.48 5.80 55.13
C MET A 1 28.55 5.87 53.62
N GLN A 2 28.73 4.71 53.01
CA GLN A 2 28.76 4.48 51.57
C GLN A 2 27.33 4.54 51.04
N MET A 3 27.10 5.27 49.95
CA MET A 3 25.98 5.02 49.06
C MET A 3 26.51 4.84 47.64
N ASP A 4 25.97 3.81 47.02
CA ASP A 4 26.38 3.10 45.81
C ASP A 4 25.74 3.74 44.57
N PRO A 5 26.44 3.95 43.44
CA PRO A 5 25.82 4.40 42.21
C PRO A 5 25.49 3.19 41.31
N GLY A 6 24.24 2.73 41.36
CA GLY A 6 23.73 1.73 40.44
C GLY A 6 23.62 2.28 39.02
N HIS A 7 24.58 1.93 38.18
CA HIS A 7 24.51 2.03 36.72
C HIS A 7 23.44 1.06 36.19
N GLY A 8 22.29 1.59 35.77
CA GLY A 8 21.34 0.88 34.92
C GLY A 8 21.77 1.03 33.46
N GLY A 9 22.28 -0.04 32.87
CA GLY A 9 22.65 -0.08 31.46
C GLY A 9 21.44 0.17 30.57
N ALA A 10 21.59 1.12 29.65
CA ALA A 10 20.71 1.26 28.50
C ALA A 10 20.81 -0.02 27.67
N ALA A 11 19.69 -0.75 27.57
CA ALA A 11 19.56 -1.81 26.59
C ALA A 11 19.47 -1.15 25.21
N ASP A 12 20.44 -1.46 24.35
CA ASP A 12 20.38 -1.21 22.91
C ASP A 12 19.11 -1.89 22.36
N GLY A 13 18.09 -1.10 22.06
CA GLY A 13 16.91 -1.53 21.33
C GLY A 13 17.25 -1.67 19.85
N GLY A 14 17.49 -2.90 19.42
CA GLY A 14 17.54 -3.23 18.00
C GLY A 14 16.19 -2.91 17.34
N MET A 15 16.21 -2.01 16.35
CA MET A 15 15.08 -1.75 15.46
C MET A 15 14.77 -3.02 14.66
N ALA A 16 13.79 -3.78 15.13
CA ALA A 16 13.22 -4.91 14.44
C ALA A 16 11.70 -4.68 14.34
N GLY A 17 11.23 -4.59 13.09
CA GLY A 17 9.85 -4.85 12.69
C GLY A 17 8.83 -3.80 13.11
N GLY A 18 8.13 -3.23 12.13
CA GLY A 18 6.74 -2.86 12.36
C GLY A 18 6.04 -4.12 12.87
N HIS A 19 5.80 -4.19 14.16
CA HIS A 19 4.93 -5.20 14.71
C HIS A 19 3.56 -4.92 14.12
N ASP A 20 3.05 -5.83 13.29
CA ASP A 20 1.66 -5.82 12.85
C ASP A 20 0.80 -5.52 14.07
N ALA A 21 0.20 -4.33 14.09
CA ALA A 21 -0.66 -3.97 15.20
C ALA A 21 -1.81 -5.00 15.20
N PRO A 22 -2.12 -5.63 16.35
CA PRO A 22 -3.25 -6.56 16.41
C PRO A 22 -4.48 -5.87 15.85
N ALA A 23 -5.24 -6.58 15.00
CA ALA A 23 -6.42 -6.05 14.34
C ALA A 23 -7.30 -5.28 15.35
N LEU A 24 -7.37 -3.96 15.18
CA LEU A 24 -8.13 -3.12 16.09
C LEU A 24 -9.61 -3.53 16.00
N PRO A 25 -10.35 -3.58 17.11
CA PRO A 25 -11.79 -3.78 17.05
C PRO A 25 -12.43 -2.76 16.11
N VAL A 26 -13.22 -3.23 15.15
CA VAL A 26 -13.89 -2.39 14.16
C VAL A 26 -15.39 -2.46 14.36
N LYS A 27 -16.04 -1.30 14.39
CA LYS A 27 -17.50 -1.17 14.31
C LYS A 27 -17.87 -0.51 12.99
N ILE A 28 -18.83 -1.09 12.27
CA ILE A 28 -19.43 -0.50 11.08
C ILE A 28 -20.73 0.20 11.48
N GLU A 29 -20.90 1.46 11.12
CA GLU A 29 -22.13 2.23 11.29
C GLU A 29 -22.66 2.62 9.92
N GLN A 30 -23.94 2.35 9.66
CA GLN A 30 -24.60 2.84 8.45
C GLN A 30 -25.01 4.30 8.66
N LEU A 31 -24.65 5.16 7.73
CA LEU A 31 -25.00 6.57 7.72
C LEU A 31 -26.02 6.87 6.63
N THR A 32 -26.71 8.00 6.75
CA THR A 32 -27.52 8.53 5.65
C THR A 32 -26.58 8.98 4.53
N PRO A 33 -26.70 8.44 3.30
CA PRO A 33 -25.87 8.87 2.18
C PRO A 33 -26.28 10.28 1.71
N THR A 34 -25.32 10.99 1.13
CA THR A 34 -25.54 12.31 0.51
C THR A 34 -26.39 12.17 -0.75
N HIS A 35 -26.17 11.10 -1.54
CA HIS A 35 -26.97 10.78 -2.71
C HIS A 35 -27.80 9.50 -2.50
N PRO A 36 -29.10 9.49 -2.87
CA PRO A 36 -30.03 8.41 -2.52
C PRO A 36 -29.72 7.05 -3.16
N SER A 37 -28.96 6.99 -4.25
CA SER A 37 -28.51 5.71 -4.83
C SER A 37 -27.26 5.13 -4.17
N ASN A 38 -26.62 5.89 -3.28
CA ASN A 38 -25.36 5.49 -2.66
C ASN A 38 -25.62 4.81 -1.32
N LYS A 39 -24.58 4.15 -0.79
CA LYS A 39 -24.50 3.76 0.62
C LYS A 39 -23.40 4.58 1.28
N ARG A 40 -23.58 4.89 2.56
CA ARG A 40 -22.56 5.55 3.36
C ARG A 40 -22.33 4.77 4.63
N VAL A 41 -21.06 4.53 4.94
CA VAL A 41 -20.65 3.81 6.15
C VAL A 41 -19.59 4.60 6.90
N ARG A 42 -19.58 4.45 8.22
CA ARG A 42 -18.47 4.84 9.07
C ARG A 42 -17.83 3.58 9.65
N LEU A 43 -16.53 3.44 9.48
CA LEU A 43 -15.72 2.42 10.12
C LEU A 43 -15.05 3.06 11.34
N ARG A 44 -15.27 2.51 12.53
CA ARG A 44 -14.68 3.00 13.79
C ARG A 44 -13.71 1.96 14.35
N TYR A 45 -12.44 2.34 14.47
CA TYR A 45 -11.33 1.53 14.95
C TYR A 45 -10.92 1.95 16.36
N GLY A 46 -10.68 0.98 17.23
CA GLY A 46 -10.09 1.20 18.55
C GLY A 46 -10.94 0.69 19.73
N PRO A 47 -10.75 1.24 20.95
CA PRO A 47 -10.04 2.48 21.24
C PRO A 47 -8.52 2.39 21.03
N ILE A 48 -7.91 3.50 20.64
CA ILE A 48 -6.46 3.71 20.50
C ILE A 48 -6.01 4.69 21.58
N ILE A 49 -4.90 4.43 22.24
CA ILE A 49 -4.31 5.35 23.23
C ILE A 49 -3.32 6.27 22.50
N ALA A 50 -3.64 7.57 22.45
CA ALA A 50 -2.71 8.59 21.99
C ALA A 50 -1.53 8.70 23.00
N PRO A 51 -0.29 8.83 22.52
CA PRO A 51 0.91 8.81 23.37
C PRO A 51 1.00 10.08 24.23
N LEU A 52 1.97 10.16 25.13
CA LEU A 52 2.27 11.42 25.84
C LEU A 52 2.96 12.40 24.88
N TRP A 53 2.75 13.71 25.06
CA TRP A 53 3.39 14.74 24.23
C TRP A 53 4.92 14.64 24.13
N ASN A 54 5.59 14.07 25.14
CA ASN A 54 7.04 13.92 25.18
C ASN A 54 7.53 12.55 24.72
N ASP A 55 6.63 11.68 24.30
CA ASP A 55 6.96 10.37 23.75
C ASP A 55 7.49 10.53 22.33
N THR A 56 8.79 10.32 22.14
CA THR A 56 9.47 10.37 20.84
C THR A 56 9.67 8.98 20.22
N SER A 57 9.09 7.93 20.82
CA SER A 57 9.32 6.55 20.34
C SER A 57 8.58 6.24 19.04
N GLY A 58 7.56 7.01 18.68
CA GLY A 58 6.70 6.73 17.54
C GLY A 58 7.25 7.09 16.16
N MET A 59 8.28 7.94 16.06
CA MET A 59 8.76 8.49 14.76
C MET A 59 10.21 8.14 14.43
N GLY A 60 10.75 7.06 15.02
CA GLY A 60 12.10 6.61 14.73
C GLY A 60 12.28 6.22 13.26
N GLY A 61 12.90 7.08 12.45
CA GLY A 61 13.27 6.77 11.06
C GLY A 61 12.86 7.83 10.02
N HIS A 62 11.89 8.70 10.34
CA HIS A 62 11.43 9.75 9.41
C HIS A 62 12.36 10.98 9.43
N HIS A 63 12.61 11.58 8.27
CA HIS A 63 13.52 12.72 8.14
C HIS A 63 12.97 13.95 8.85
N GLY A 64 13.75 14.53 9.77
CA GLY A 64 13.33 15.74 10.50
C GLY A 64 12.31 15.50 11.61
N MET A 65 11.79 14.28 11.74
CA MET A 65 10.81 13.91 12.77
C MET A 65 11.46 13.23 13.98
N ALA A 66 12.79 13.05 13.96
CA ALA A 66 13.53 12.63 15.13
C ALA A 66 13.32 13.66 16.25
N ASP A 67 12.85 13.21 17.40
CA ASP A 67 12.46 14.04 18.55
C ASP A 67 11.13 14.81 18.40
N GLU A 68 10.31 14.50 17.39
CA GLU A 68 8.91 14.86 17.49
C GLU A 68 8.23 14.03 18.57
N GLY A 69 7.68 14.74 19.54
CA GLY A 69 6.97 14.15 20.65
C GLY A 69 5.48 14.00 20.34
N GLY A 70 4.84 13.06 21.03
CA GLY A 70 3.39 12.95 21.00
C GLY A 70 2.83 12.31 19.73
N ILE A 71 3.68 11.82 18.83
CA ILE A 71 3.24 11.11 17.63
C ILE A 71 3.30 9.61 17.86
N LYS A 72 2.26 8.92 17.40
CA LYS A 72 2.25 7.47 17.27
C LYS A 72 1.81 7.08 15.87
N HIS A 73 2.69 6.37 15.19
CA HIS A 73 2.49 5.82 13.86
C HIS A 73 1.96 4.37 13.93
N PHE A 74 1.03 4.03 13.05
CA PHE A 74 0.42 2.72 12.93
C PHE A 74 0.34 2.33 11.45
N ASN A 75 0.78 1.12 11.13
CA ASN A 75 0.47 0.46 9.87
C ASN A 75 -0.58 -0.62 10.14
N ILE A 76 -1.77 -0.44 9.57
CA ILE A 76 -2.90 -1.36 9.70
C ILE A 76 -3.08 -2.03 8.35
N LEU A 77 -2.52 -3.23 8.22
CA LEU A 77 -2.60 -4.02 7.00
C LEU A 77 -3.94 -4.76 6.90
N ASN A 78 -4.43 -4.94 5.67
CA ASN A 78 -5.66 -5.69 5.38
C ASN A 78 -6.85 -5.25 6.24
N THR A 79 -7.01 -3.94 6.39
CA THR A 79 -8.12 -3.34 7.13
C THR A 79 -9.47 -3.62 6.45
N LEU A 80 -10.53 -3.37 7.20
CA LEU A 80 -11.89 -3.60 6.73
C LEU A 80 -12.23 -2.67 5.56
N LYS A 81 -12.71 -3.26 4.46
CA LYS A 81 -13.24 -2.52 3.32
C LYS A 81 -14.61 -1.90 3.65
N PRO A 82 -14.96 -0.73 3.07
CA PRO A 82 -16.32 -0.20 3.20
C PRO A 82 -17.37 -1.06 2.48
N CYS A 83 -16.94 -1.90 1.55
CA CYS A 83 -17.75 -2.74 0.68
C CYS A 83 -16.92 -3.94 0.17
N ASP A 84 -17.54 -5.02 -0.26
CA ASP A 84 -16.81 -6.12 -0.93
C ASP A 84 -16.37 -5.72 -2.35
N ALA A 85 -17.31 -5.18 -3.12
CA ALA A 85 -17.09 -4.54 -4.42
C ALA A 85 -17.98 -3.29 -4.54
N CYS A 86 -17.37 -2.15 -4.88
CA CYS A 86 -18.10 -0.90 -5.06
C CYS A 86 -17.32 0.15 -5.83
N ILE A 87 -18.00 1.23 -6.16
CA ILE A 87 -17.43 2.45 -6.71
C ILE A 87 -17.40 3.49 -5.60
N LEU A 88 -16.22 3.80 -5.08
CA LEU A 88 -16.03 4.87 -4.09
C LEU A 88 -16.29 6.22 -4.74
N LYS A 89 -17.07 7.04 -4.04
CA LYS A 89 -17.41 8.41 -4.43
C LYS A 89 -16.77 9.43 -3.49
N TYR A 90 -16.64 9.07 -2.22
CA TYR A 90 -16.14 9.94 -1.16
C TYR A 90 -15.41 9.14 -0.08
N GLY A 91 -14.39 9.76 0.51
CA GLY A 91 -13.75 9.32 1.74
C GLY A 91 -13.41 10.49 2.67
N SER A 92 -13.56 10.32 3.98
CA SER A 92 -12.96 11.18 5.01
C SER A 92 -12.50 10.40 6.23
N ALA A 93 -11.74 11.05 7.12
CA ALA A 93 -11.26 10.44 8.35
C ALA A 93 -11.23 11.45 9.50
N ASN A 94 -11.42 10.96 10.73
CA ASN A 94 -11.46 11.76 11.96
C ASN A 94 -10.99 10.94 13.18
N LEU A 95 -10.72 11.66 14.28
CA LEU A 95 -10.62 11.06 15.62
C LEU A 95 -11.81 11.48 16.46
N GLU A 96 -12.31 10.57 17.28
CA GLU A 96 -13.39 10.82 18.23
C GLU A 96 -12.91 10.50 19.65
N TYR A 97 -13.16 11.37 20.62
CA TYR A 97 -12.86 11.05 22.01
C TYR A 97 -13.75 9.91 22.53
N VAL A 98 -13.14 8.99 23.28
CA VAL A 98 -13.90 7.94 23.95
C VAL A 98 -14.75 8.55 25.07
N ASN A 99 -16.05 8.26 25.06
CA ASN A 99 -17.02 8.70 26.07
C ASN A 99 -17.17 10.22 26.23
N ARG A 100 -16.81 11.02 25.23
CA ARG A 100 -17.15 12.45 25.19
C ARG A 100 -18.13 12.71 24.05
N THR A 101 -19.11 13.55 24.34
CA THR A 101 -20.14 13.96 23.39
C THR A 101 -20.16 15.46 23.29
N SER A 102 -20.33 15.97 22.08
CA SER A 102 -20.56 17.39 21.83
C SER A 102 -21.95 17.82 22.34
N CYS A 103 -22.26 19.12 22.24
CA CYS A 103 -23.53 19.68 22.68
C CYS A 103 -24.76 19.13 21.94
N ASP A 104 -24.60 18.61 20.71
CA ASP A 104 -25.69 18.01 19.94
C ASP A 104 -25.87 16.50 20.18
N GLY A 105 -25.04 15.92 21.06
CA GLY A 105 -25.06 14.50 21.41
C GLY A 105 -24.24 13.60 20.48
N SER A 106 -23.62 14.15 19.42
CA SER A 106 -22.64 13.42 18.61
C SER A 106 -21.32 13.19 19.38
N PRO A 107 -20.49 12.21 18.97
CA PRO A 107 -19.14 12.08 19.52
C PRO A 107 -18.35 13.38 19.39
N GLU A 108 -17.61 13.76 20.44
CA GLU A 108 -16.70 14.91 20.36
C GLU A 108 -15.51 14.55 19.46
N ILE A 109 -15.29 15.33 18.40
CA ILE A 109 -14.16 15.17 17.49
C ILE A 109 -12.88 15.66 18.17
N ALA A 110 -11.84 14.81 18.16
CA ALA A 110 -10.52 15.21 18.61
C ALA A 110 -9.84 16.01 17.50
N ASN A 111 -9.60 17.28 17.79
CA ASN A 111 -8.88 18.19 16.91
C ASN A 111 -7.87 19.03 17.70
N TYR A 112 -7.11 19.84 16.99
CA TYR A 112 -6.00 20.61 17.53
C TYR A 112 -6.41 21.48 18.74
N ASN A 113 -7.59 22.07 18.70
CA ASN A 113 -8.15 22.85 19.82
C ASN A 113 -8.35 22.05 21.12
N THR A 114 -8.39 20.72 21.05
CA THR A 114 -8.55 19.79 22.18
C THR A 114 -7.29 19.01 22.55
N GLY A 115 -6.21 19.16 21.79
CA GLY A 115 -4.88 18.61 22.10
C GLY A 115 -4.55 17.27 21.43
N VAL A 116 -5.55 16.44 21.12
CA VAL A 116 -5.35 15.21 20.33
C VAL A 116 -5.92 15.41 18.92
N TRP A 117 -5.16 15.01 17.90
CA TRP A 117 -5.58 15.20 16.52
C TRP A 117 -4.97 14.14 15.59
N LEU A 118 -5.67 13.85 14.50
CA LEU A 118 -5.16 13.00 13.42
C LEU A 118 -4.07 13.80 12.67
N HIS A 119 -2.83 13.33 12.77
CA HIS A 119 -1.67 13.94 12.11
C HIS A 119 -1.72 13.58 10.63
N HIS A 120 -1.58 12.30 10.30
CA HIS A 120 -1.65 11.76 8.96
C HIS A 120 -2.55 10.53 8.92
N TYR A 121 -3.28 10.37 7.83
CA TYR A 121 -3.94 9.14 7.44
C TYR A 121 -3.75 8.96 5.95
N SER A 122 -3.17 7.83 5.54
CA SER A 122 -3.12 7.42 4.15
C SER A 122 -3.84 6.09 3.98
N LEU A 123 -4.53 5.92 2.85
CA LEU A 123 -5.17 4.66 2.47
C LEU A 123 -4.59 4.18 1.16
N SER A 124 -4.10 2.94 1.19
CA SER A 124 -3.60 2.24 0.01
C SER A 124 -4.49 1.05 -0.30
N VAL A 125 -4.77 0.83 -1.58
CA VAL A 125 -5.49 -0.35 -2.07
C VAL A 125 -4.49 -1.34 -2.66
N GLN A 126 -4.46 -2.54 -2.11
CA GLN A 126 -3.64 -3.65 -2.60
C GLN A 126 -4.48 -4.58 -3.46
N GLY A 127 -3.83 -5.26 -4.41
CA GLY A 127 -4.48 -6.27 -5.23
C GLY A 127 -3.85 -6.42 -6.62
N PRO A 128 -4.32 -7.38 -7.44
CA PRO A 128 -3.77 -7.62 -8.77
C PRO A 128 -3.79 -6.37 -9.65
N GLY A 129 -2.63 -5.91 -10.11
CA GLY A 129 -2.51 -4.72 -10.96
C GLY A 129 -2.64 -3.38 -10.23
N ARG A 130 -2.72 -3.37 -8.89
CA ARG A 130 -2.61 -2.14 -8.09
C ARG A 130 -1.14 -1.73 -8.00
N SER A 131 -0.84 -0.52 -8.43
CA SER A 131 0.49 0.09 -8.28
C SER A 131 0.36 1.60 -8.17
N ASP A 132 1.12 2.19 -7.26
CA ASP A 132 1.20 3.64 -7.08
C ASP A 132 1.60 4.30 -8.40
N LEU A 133 0.82 5.28 -8.86
CA LEU A 133 1.04 5.89 -10.17
C LEU A 133 2.35 6.68 -10.25
N PHE A 134 2.83 7.22 -9.14
CA PHE A 134 4.02 8.06 -9.09
C PHE A 134 5.28 7.22 -8.81
N CYS A 135 5.21 6.36 -7.80
CA CYS A 135 6.34 5.58 -7.32
C CYS A 135 6.41 4.15 -7.89
N GLY A 136 5.40 3.71 -8.62
CA GLY A 136 5.34 2.37 -9.17
C GLY A 136 5.44 1.30 -8.08
N SER A 137 6.23 0.26 -8.33
CA SER A 137 6.45 -0.85 -7.40
C SER A 137 7.34 -0.53 -6.20
N LYS A 138 7.81 0.72 -6.04
CA LYS A 138 8.57 1.14 -4.85
C LYS A 138 7.67 1.37 -3.63
N LYS A 139 6.36 1.49 -3.84
CA LYS A 139 5.35 1.59 -2.81
C LYS A 139 4.30 0.50 -3.07
N ASP A 140 3.83 -0.11 -1.99
CA ASP A 140 2.87 -1.21 -2.11
C ASP A 140 1.48 -0.67 -2.42
N GLY A 141 0.88 -1.15 -3.51
CA GLY A 141 -0.50 -0.83 -3.88
C GLY A 141 -0.70 0.59 -4.43
N GLU A 142 -1.96 1.01 -4.50
CA GLU A 142 -2.37 2.35 -4.96
C GLU A 142 -2.74 3.23 -3.76
N ARG A 143 -1.97 4.28 -3.48
CA ARG A 143 -2.35 5.31 -2.49
C ARG A 143 -3.47 6.19 -3.05
N ILE A 144 -4.67 6.08 -2.49
CA ILE A 144 -5.87 6.70 -3.08
C ILE A 144 -6.47 7.83 -2.26
N MET A 145 -6.06 7.94 -1.01
CA MET A 145 -6.62 8.91 -0.07
C MET A 145 -5.56 9.34 0.91
N ALA A 146 -5.55 10.63 1.21
CA ALA A 146 -4.80 11.20 2.32
C ALA A 146 -5.70 12.15 3.09
N VAL A 147 -5.72 12.03 4.41
CA VAL A 147 -6.39 12.98 5.31
C VAL A 147 -5.38 13.33 6.39
N HIS A 148 -5.02 14.61 6.47
CA HIS A 148 -4.04 15.06 7.45
C HIS A 148 -4.75 15.91 8.52
N ASN A 149 -4.01 16.74 9.25
CA ASN A 149 -4.59 17.72 10.17
C ASN A 149 -5.64 18.60 9.51
N ASP A 150 -5.47 18.96 8.24
CA ASP A 150 -6.41 19.79 7.48
C ASP A 150 -7.79 19.17 7.23
N ARG A 151 -7.99 17.87 7.55
CA ARG A 151 -9.27 17.14 7.43
C ARG A 151 -9.91 17.19 6.04
N ASN A 152 -9.13 17.44 4.99
CA ASN A 152 -9.68 17.46 3.64
C ASN A 152 -10.26 16.08 3.29
N ALA A 153 -11.50 16.08 2.82
CA ALA A 153 -12.12 14.87 2.30
C ALA A 153 -11.66 14.63 0.85
N THR A 154 -11.66 13.37 0.43
CA THR A 154 -11.36 12.98 -0.95
C THR A 154 -12.64 12.67 -1.69
N TYR A 155 -12.82 13.29 -2.85
CA TYR A 155 -13.91 13.03 -3.78
C TYR A 155 -13.36 12.35 -5.03
N TYR A 156 -13.94 11.22 -5.42
CA TYR A 156 -13.48 10.44 -6.57
C TYR A 156 -14.26 10.78 -7.85
N GLY A 157 -14.69 12.04 -7.97
CA GLY A 157 -15.53 12.55 -9.04
C GLY A 157 -15.77 14.05 -8.86
N SER A 158 -16.42 14.69 -9.84
CA SER A 158 -16.83 16.09 -9.74
C SER A 158 -18.06 16.24 -8.83
N GLY A 159 -18.71 15.14 -8.43
CA GLY A 159 -19.83 15.12 -7.48
C GLY A 159 -20.27 13.71 -7.07
N PHE A 160 -21.50 13.60 -6.57
CA PHE A 160 -22.10 12.29 -6.27
C PHE A 160 -22.94 11.73 -7.43
N ASP A 161 -23.42 12.61 -8.33
CA ASP A 161 -24.26 12.25 -9.49
C ASP A 161 -23.46 11.84 -10.73
N ASP A 162 -22.17 12.16 -10.79
CA ASP A 162 -21.34 11.84 -11.94
C ASP A 162 -20.99 10.36 -12.00
N LYS A 163 -20.87 9.83 -13.22
CA LYS A 163 -20.44 8.46 -13.47
C LYS A 163 -18.92 8.36 -13.49
N ALA A 164 -18.29 8.74 -12.38
CA ALA A 164 -16.86 8.57 -12.13
C ALA A 164 -16.66 8.07 -10.70
N GLY A 165 -15.63 7.29 -10.44
CA GLY A 165 -15.34 6.83 -9.09
C GLY A 165 -14.21 5.83 -9.02
N TYR A 166 -13.64 5.66 -7.82
CA TYR A 166 -12.54 4.73 -7.61
C TYR A 166 -13.10 3.33 -7.35
N PHE A 167 -12.67 2.35 -8.12
CA PHE A 167 -13.21 0.99 -8.06
C PHE A 167 -12.50 0.17 -7.00
N ILE A 168 -13.27 -0.43 -6.08
CA ILE A 168 -12.82 -1.45 -5.14
C ILE A 168 -13.36 -2.79 -5.62
N ARG A 169 -12.46 -3.74 -5.87
CA ARG A 169 -12.76 -5.09 -6.36
C ARG A 169 -12.88 -6.08 -5.20
N PRO A 170 -13.54 -7.24 -5.42
CA PRO A 170 -13.63 -8.30 -4.41
C PRO A 170 -12.29 -8.73 -3.83
N GLU A 171 -11.27 -8.88 -4.68
CA GLU A 171 -9.93 -9.34 -4.34
C GLU A 171 -9.00 -8.27 -3.77
N ASP A 172 -9.39 -7.00 -3.86
CA ASP A 172 -8.58 -5.93 -3.29
C ASP A 172 -8.58 -6.02 -1.76
N THR A 173 -7.48 -5.63 -1.13
CA THR A 173 -7.39 -5.35 0.30
C THR A 173 -7.03 -3.87 0.51
N ILE A 174 -7.20 -3.38 1.73
CA ILE A 174 -6.89 -1.99 2.07
C ILE A 174 -5.85 -1.99 3.17
N ASP A 175 -4.81 -1.18 2.99
CA ASP A 175 -3.85 -0.87 4.03
C ASP A 175 -4.00 0.59 4.45
N VAL A 176 -3.78 0.86 5.73
CA VAL A 176 -3.88 2.19 6.30
C VAL A 176 -2.60 2.53 7.05
N GLU A 177 -2.04 3.68 6.72
CA GLU A 177 -1.04 4.36 7.55
C GLU A 177 -1.77 5.41 8.38
N LEU A 178 -1.56 5.40 9.69
CA LEU A 178 -2.22 6.29 10.62
C LEU A 178 -1.21 6.88 11.58
N GLU A 179 -1.18 8.20 11.65
CA GLU A 179 -0.43 8.95 12.65
C GLU A 179 -1.38 9.77 13.50
N ILE A 180 -1.31 9.56 14.80
CA ILE A 180 -2.06 10.33 15.80
C ILE A 180 -1.06 11.19 16.55
N LYS A 181 -1.38 12.48 16.74
CA LYS A 181 -0.59 13.40 17.54
C LYS A 181 -1.34 13.83 18.80
N ASN A 182 -0.61 13.95 19.90
CA ASN A 182 -1.09 14.41 21.18
C ASN A 182 -0.17 15.50 21.72
N ASP A 183 -0.67 16.73 21.76
CA ASP A 183 0.07 17.89 22.25
C ASP A 183 -0.15 18.15 23.75
N ILE A 184 -0.86 17.27 24.47
CA ILE A 184 -1.07 17.40 25.92
C ILE A 184 -0.42 16.26 26.72
N ASP A 185 -0.15 16.53 28.00
CA ASP A 185 0.57 15.64 28.92
C ASP A 185 -0.26 14.46 29.46
N THR A 186 -1.33 14.09 28.77
CA THR A 186 -2.27 13.06 29.22
C THR A 186 -2.50 12.02 28.14
N LEU A 187 -2.27 10.75 28.49
CA LEU A 187 -2.68 9.61 27.67
C LEU A 187 -4.18 9.67 27.44
N THR A 188 -4.57 9.79 26.18
CA THR A 188 -5.97 10.05 25.84
C THR A 188 -6.50 8.99 24.90
N PRO A 189 -7.54 8.24 25.30
CA PRO A 189 -8.15 7.24 24.43
C PRO A 189 -9.04 7.93 23.37
N VAL A 190 -8.84 7.55 22.11
CA VAL A 190 -9.61 8.00 20.96
C VAL A 190 -10.07 6.81 20.12
N TYR A 191 -11.15 6.98 19.37
CA TYR A 191 -11.45 6.14 18.23
C TYR A 191 -10.94 6.79 16.96
N PHE A 192 -10.33 6.01 16.09
CA PHE A 192 -10.09 6.42 14.71
C PHE A 192 -11.31 6.07 13.87
N THR A 193 -11.78 7.01 13.04
CA THR A 193 -12.95 6.80 12.20
C THR A 193 -12.65 7.16 10.75
N THR A 194 -13.16 6.35 9.84
CA THR A 194 -13.22 6.66 8.41
C THR A 194 -14.65 6.61 7.93
N GLU A 195 -15.02 7.52 7.04
CA GLU A 195 -16.32 7.52 6.40
C GLU A 195 -16.16 7.35 4.90
N PHE A 196 -16.99 6.50 4.32
CA PHE A 196 -17.01 6.26 2.88
C PHE A 196 -18.44 6.39 2.36
N GLU A 197 -18.60 7.02 1.21
CA GLU A 197 -19.84 6.95 0.42
C GLU A 197 -19.52 6.33 -0.94
N PHE A 198 -20.35 5.37 -1.36
CA PHE A 198 -20.06 4.52 -2.51
C PHE A 198 -21.33 3.99 -3.18
N VAL A 199 -21.19 3.60 -4.45
CA VAL A 199 -22.22 2.86 -5.20
C VAL A 199 -21.93 1.36 -5.04
N PRO A 200 -22.80 0.60 -4.36
CA PRO A 200 -22.60 -0.84 -4.21
C PRO A 200 -22.73 -1.54 -5.56
N LEU A 201 -21.84 -2.48 -5.86
CA LEU A 201 -21.96 -3.33 -7.05
C LEU A 201 -22.65 -4.65 -6.69
N SER A 202 -23.44 -5.17 -7.63
CA SER A 202 -23.97 -6.52 -7.54
C SER A 202 -22.83 -7.54 -7.74
N THR A 203 -23.04 -8.79 -7.37
CA THR A 203 -22.06 -9.87 -7.65
C THR A 203 -21.79 -10.03 -9.15
N GLU A 204 -22.80 -9.78 -10.00
CA GLU A 204 -22.62 -9.80 -11.46
C GLU A 204 -21.75 -8.62 -11.95
N ASP A 205 -21.95 -7.45 -11.37
CA ASP A 205 -21.24 -6.23 -11.74
C ASP A 205 -19.83 -6.14 -11.14
N ALA A 206 -19.55 -6.86 -10.06
CA ALA A 206 -18.26 -6.84 -9.38
C ALA A 206 -17.07 -7.28 -10.26
N ASN A 207 -17.34 -8.06 -11.31
CA ASN A 207 -16.35 -8.51 -12.28
C ASN A 207 -16.30 -7.65 -13.56
N LYS A 208 -17.18 -6.66 -13.68
CA LYS A 208 -17.21 -5.75 -14.83
C LYS A 208 -16.23 -4.61 -14.62
N THR A 209 -15.60 -4.16 -15.70
CA THR A 209 -14.77 -2.96 -15.72
C THR A 209 -15.62 -1.71 -15.47
N PRO A 210 -15.01 -0.60 -15.02
CA PRO A 210 -15.70 0.69 -14.90
C PRO A 210 -16.47 1.07 -16.16
N LYS A 211 -15.84 0.86 -17.33
CA LYS A 211 -16.40 1.16 -18.63
C LYS A 211 -17.66 0.36 -18.94
N GLU A 212 -17.68 -0.95 -18.67
CA GLU A 212 -18.85 -1.80 -18.89
C GLU A 212 -20.05 -1.39 -18.02
N LEU A 213 -19.78 -0.76 -16.88
CA LEU A 213 -20.78 -0.19 -15.98
C LEU A 213 -21.18 1.25 -16.37
N GLY A 214 -20.56 1.80 -17.42
CA GLY A 214 -20.76 3.17 -17.88
C GLY A 214 -20.16 4.22 -16.95
N TYR A 215 -19.14 3.84 -16.16
CA TYR A 215 -18.36 4.74 -15.31
C TYR A 215 -17.00 5.04 -15.93
N LYS A 216 -16.55 6.29 -15.74
CA LYS A 216 -15.18 6.71 -15.95
C LYS A 216 -14.31 6.11 -14.85
N GLU A 217 -13.24 5.41 -15.23
CA GLU A 217 -12.24 4.93 -14.29
C GLU A 217 -11.53 6.13 -13.64
N VAL A 218 -11.35 6.06 -12.32
CA VAL A 218 -10.62 7.06 -11.56
C VAL A 218 -9.40 6.44 -10.91
N LYS A 219 -8.27 7.14 -11.02
CA LYS A 219 -7.01 6.80 -10.36
C LYS A 219 -6.54 7.98 -9.51
N ALA A 220 -5.79 7.69 -8.45
CA ALA A 220 -5.14 8.71 -7.65
C ALA A 220 -3.65 8.79 -8.01
N LEU A 221 -3.17 10.01 -8.20
CA LEU A 221 -1.76 10.32 -8.38
C LEU A 221 -1.26 11.03 -7.14
N TRP A 222 -0.41 10.36 -6.38
CA TRP A 222 0.28 10.91 -5.22
C TRP A 222 1.58 11.58 -5.67
N LEU A 223 1.51 12.86 -6.02
CA LEU A 223 2.70 13.64 -6.32
C LEU A 223 3.35 14.10 -5.02
N ASP A 224 4.65 13.84 -4.88
CA ASP A 224 5.42 14.15 -3.68
C ASP A 224 6.66 14.98 -4.01
N ALA A 225 6.98 15.93 -3.13
CA ALA A 225 8.26 16.63 -3.16
C ALA A 225 9.41 15.69 -2.75
N ALA A 226 9.14 14.71 -1.89
CA ALA A 226 10.10 13.70 -1.49
C ALA A 226 10.33 12.70 -2.63
N SER A 227 11.48 12.05 -2.64
CA SER A 227 11.76 11.03 -3.64
C SER A 227 11.03 9.73 -3.30
N CYS A 228 10.69 8.94 -4.31
CA CYS A 228 10.12 7.60 -4.08
C CYS A 228 11.10 6.62 -3.41
N ASP A 229 12.38 6.97 -3.31
CA ASP A 229 13.40 6.19 -2.60
C ASP A 229 13.46 6.54 -1.10
N ASP A 230 12.78 7.60 -0.68
CA ASP A 230 12.68 7.99 0.72
C ASP A 230 11.66 7.12 1.45
N MET A 231 11.95 6.85 2.73
CA MET A 231 11.11 6.00 3.58
C MET A 231 9.76 6.67 3.90
N GLY A 232 9.70 8.00 3.85
CA GLY A 232 8.50 8.79 4.08
C GLY A 232 8.42 9.96 3.10
N SER A 233 7.50 10.88 3.36
CA SER A 233 7.25 12.07 2.54
C SER A 233 7.84 13.34 3.16
N GLU A 234 8.55 13.20 4.27
CA GLU A 234 9.19 14.30 4.99
C GLU A 234 10.58 14.65 4.42
N ILE A 235 10.84 15.95 4.29
CA ILE A 235 12.09 16.51 3.80
C ILE A 235 12.61 17.52 4.83
N LEU A 236 13.92 17.60 5.01
CA LEU A 236 14.53 18.63 5.85
C LEU A 236 14.41 20.01 5.20
N ALA A 237 14.08 21.02 6.01
CA ALA A 237 14.16 22.41 5.59
C ALA A 237 15.59 22.75 5.13
N PRO A 238 15.76 23.52 4.03
CA PRO A 238 17.06 24.04 3.66
C PRO A 238 17.66 24.88 4.80
N LEU A 239 18.97 24.70 5.04
CA LEU A 239 19.63 25.40 6.15
C LEU A 239 19.69 26.91 5.89
N ASN A 240 19.45 27.70 6.93
CA ASN A 240 19.58 29.16 6.94
C ASN A 240 18.68 29.91 5.94
N THR A 241 17.54 29.34 5.56
CA THR A 241 16.53 30.04 4.75
C THR A 241 15.21 30.11 5.52
N THR A 242 14.49 31.22 5.33
CA THR A 242 13.11 31.37 5.82
C THR A 242 12.11 31.22 4.67
N LYS A 243 12.54 31.39 3.42
CA LYS A 243 11.69 31.28 2.23
C LYS A 243 12.35 30.36 1.22
N PHE A 244 11.63 29.36 0.77
CA PHE A 244 12.12 28.38 -0.19
C PHE A 244 10.95 27.63 -0.84
N THR A 245 11.27 26.87 -1.88
CA THR A 245 10.33 26.02 -2.60
C THR A 245 10.89 24.61 -2.61
N LEU A 246 10.04 23.63 -2.29
CA LEU A 246 10.32 22.22 -2.53
C LEU A 246 9.70 21.84 -3.87
N GLU A 247 10.43 21.14 -4.72
CA GLU A 247 9.98 20.73 -6.06
C GLU A 247 10.04 19.21 -6.16
N GLY A 248 8.92 18.60 -6.55
CA GLY A 248 8.82 17.15 -6.75
C GLY A 248 9.30 16.72 -8.13
N ALA A 249 9.65 15.45 -8.26
CA ALA A 249 9.99 14.87 -9.56
C ALA A 249 8.77 14.91 -10.51
N PRO A 250 8.97 15.09 -11.82
CA PRO A 250 7.88 15.02 -12.78
C PRO A 250 7.31 13.60 -12.86
N TRP A 251 5.98 13.51 -12.91
CA TRP A 251 5.28 12.32 -13.38
C TRP A 251 4.93 12.49 -14.85
N THR A 252 5.39 11.56 -15.70
CA THR A 252 5.01 11.53 -17.10
C THR A 252 3.76 10.67 -17.27
N ALA A 253 2.69 11.26 -17.78
CA ALA A 253 1.41 10.59 -17.94
C ALA A 253 1.50 9.41 -18.92
N SER A 254 1.12 8.21 -18.47
CA SER A 254 1.10 7.01 -19.31
C SER A 254 -0.20 6.82 -20.10
N PHE A 255 -1.21 7.63 -19.81
CA PHE A 255 -2.53 7.68 -20.42
C PHE A 255 -3.02 9.14 -20.53
N ALA A 256 -4.12 9.34 -21.26
CA ALA A 256 -4.82 10.62 -21.33
C ALA A 256 -6.02 10.65 -20.38
N GLY A 257 -6.45 11.83 -19.96
CA GLY A 257 -7.54 11.95 -19.01
C GLY A 257 -7.88 13.38 -18.58
N SER A 258 -8.55 13.48 -17.44
CA SER A 258 -8.97 14.72 -16.80
C SER A 258 -8.46 14.85 -15.37
N LEU A 259 -8.08 16.07 -14.98
CA LEU A 259 -7.70 16.44 -13.62
C LEU A 259 -8.99 16.82 -12.85
N ILE A 260 -9.54 15.87 -12.09
CA ILE A 260 -10.87 16.02 -11.46
C ILE A 260 -10.77 16.86 -10.20
N THR A 261 -9.94 16.47 -9.24
CA THR A 261 -9.72 17.25 -8.03
C THR A 261 -8.32 17.03 -7.51
N THR A 262 -7.81 17.99 -6.76
CA THR A 262 -6.55 17.83 -6.04
C THR A 262 -6.66 18.47 -4.67
N VAL A 263 -6.05 17.79 -3.71
CA VAL A 263 -5.86 18.26 -2.35
C VAL A 263 -4.36 18.36 -2.10
N GLY A 264 -3.90 19.58 -1.83
CA GLY A 264 -2.53 19.81 -1.37
C GLY A 264 -2.40 19.45 0.11
N HIS A 265 -1.18 19.09 0.51
CA HIS A 265 -0.79 18.97 1.91
C HIS A 265 0.65 19.43 2.12
N MET A 266 0.84 20.20 3.18
CA MET A 266 2.11 20.78 3.62
C MET A 266 2.11 20.89 5.14
N HIS A 267 3.28 20.81 5.76
CA HIS A 267 3.43 21.11 7.18
C HIS A 267 3.41 22.63 7.46
N ASP A 268 3.40 23.00 8.74
CA ASP A 268 3.45 24.41 9.15
C ASP A 268 4.65 25.15 8.54
N GLY A 269 4.41 26.40 8.17
CA GLY A 269 5.30 27.22 7.35
C GLY A 269 4.98 27.19 5.85
N GLY A 270 4.13 26.26 5.41
CA GLY A 270 3.59 26.24 4.05
C GLY A 270 2.69 27.43 3.76
N VAL A 271 2.82 27.99 2.55
CA VAL A 271 2.04 29.13 2.06
C VAL A 271 1.03 28.66 1.01
N HIS A 272 1.49 27.92 0.01
CA HIS A 272 0.66 27.37 -1.05
C HIS A 272 1.41 26.27 -1.82
N LEU A 273 0.65 25.44 -2.51
CA LEU A 273 1.15 24.38 -3.38
C LEU A 273 0.66 24.60 -4.81
N GLU A 274 1.56 24.50 -5.78
CA GLU A 274 1.26 24.65 -7.20
C GLU A 274 1.43 23.30 -7.90
N VAL A 275 0.51 22.98 -8.82
CA VAL A 275 0.64 21.86 -9.74
C VAL A 275 0.80 22.41 -11.15
N PHE A 276 1.76 21.86 -11.88
CA PHE A 276 2.07 22.24 -13.26
C PHE A 276 1.83 21.07 -14.20
N ARG A 277 1.41 21.38 -15.43
CA ARG A 277 1.39 20.46 -16.58
C ARG A 277 2.25 21.09 -17.68
N ASP A 278 3.34 20.41 -18.06
CA ASP A 278 4.31 20.88 -19.05
C ASP A 278 4.81 22.31 -18.80
N GLY A 279 4.98 22.66 -17.52
CA GLY A 279 5.44 23.98 -17.07
C GLY A 279 4.35 25.05 -16.97
N GLU A 280 3.10 24.77 -17.40
CA GLU A 280 1.95 25.64 -17.17
C GLU A 280 1.30 25.32 -15.81
N GLN A 281 1.11 26.35 -14.97
CA GLN A 281 0.43 26.17 -13.69
C GLN A 281 -1.06 25.90 -13.91
N VAL A 282 -1.52 24.71 -13.52
CA VAL A 282 -2.92 24.28 -13.67
C VAL A 282 -3.70 24.33 -12.35
N CYS A 283 -3.03 24.33 -11.20
CA CYS A 283 -3.65 24.49 -9.90
C CYS A 283 -2.75 25.28 -8.95
N ASN A 284 -3.37 26.08 -8.07
CA ASN A 284 -2.73 26.75 -6.94
C ASN A 284 -3.59 26.56 -5.68
N SER A 285 -3.12 25.69 -4.80
CA SER A 285 -3.76 25.31 -3.55
C SER A 285 -3.22 26.18 -2.41
N LEU A 286 -4.00 27.19 -2.01
CA LEU A 286 -3.63 28.10 -0.93
C LEU A 286 -3.77 27.44 0.45
N THR A 287 -2.82 27.69 1.35
CA THR A 287 -2.86 27.20 2.73
C THR A 287 -3.64 28.18 3.61
N THR A 288 -4.58 27.66 4.41
CA THR A 288 -5.30 28.45 5.43
C THR A 288 -4.90 27.99 6.82
N TYR A 289 -4.60 28.93 7.71
CA TYR A 289 -4.29 28.68 9.13
C TYR A 289 -5.46 29.12 10.00
N GLY A 290 -5.84 28.30 10.98
CA GLY A 290 -6.85 28.69 11.98
C GLY A 290 -8.21 29.07 11.37
N GLY A 291 -8.62 28.44 10.26
CA GLY A 291 -9.85 28.77 9.54
C GLY A 291 -11.13 28.55 10.36
N SER A 292 -11.06 27.77 11.45
CA SER A 292 -12.14 27.58 12.42
C SER A 292 -11.59 27.41 13.84
N GLU A 293 -12.47 27.49 14.86
CA GLU A 293 -12.11 27.30 16.27
C GLU A 293 -11.52 25.91 16.58
N GLU A 294 -11.66 24.94 15.67
CA GLU A 294 -11.09 23.60 15.84
C GLU A 294 -9.58 23.55 15.62
N TYR A 295 -9.03 24.56 14.94
CA TYR A 295 -7.62 24.68 14.59
C TYR A 295 -6.88 25.74 15.41
N ILE A 296 -7.50 26.22 16.48
CA ILE A 296 -6.93 27.19 17.41
C ILE A 296 -6.93 26.56 18.81
N PRO A 297 -5.78 26.46 19.51
CA PRO A 297 -5.73 25.85 20.84
C PRO A 297 -6.68 26.57 21.80
N ARG A 298 -7.47 25.82 22.57
CA ARG A 298 -8.22 26.41 23.68
C ARG A 298 -7.29 26.71 24.84
N LYS A 299 -7.68 27.64 25.71
CA LYS A 299 -6.91 28.00 26.91
C LYS A 299 -6.68 26.78 27.82
N GLU A 300 -7.68 25.91 27.92
CA GLU A 300 -7.61 24.67 28.71
C GLU A 300 -6.57 23.71 28.12
N THR A 301 -6.48 23.62 26.80
CA THR A 301 -5.53 22.78 26.07
C THR A 301 -4.10 23.31 26.18
N ILE A 302 -3.91 24.64 26.06
CA ILE A 302 -2.62 25.29 26.32
C ILE A 302 -2.19 25.06 27.79
N ALA A 303 -3.12 25.21 28.74
CA ALA A 303 -2.86 24.95 30.15
C ALA A 303 -2.50 23.47 30.43
N ALA A 304 -2.88 22.55 29.53
CA ALA A 304 -2.55 21.14 29.59
C ALA A 304 -1.25 20.75 28.85
N GLY A 305 -0.51 21.73 28.31
CA GLY A 305 0.80 21.53 27.70
C GLY A 305 0.88 21.86 26.21
N ALA A 306 -0.25 22.06 25.53
CA ALA A 306 -0.24 22.27 24.10
C ALA A 306 0.41 23.61 23.69
N PRO A 307 1.08 23.67 22.54
CA PRO A 307 1.62 24.91 21.99
C PRO A 307 0.55 25.98 21.78
N ASP A 308 0.86 27.23 22.10
CA ASP A 308 0.03 28.40 21.74
C ASP A 308 0.36 28.86 20.31
N THR A 309 0.13 27.97 19.35
CA THR A 309 0.37 28.20 17.92
C THR A 309 -0.87 27.83 17.12
N VAL A 310 -1.12 28.54 16.02
CA VAL A 310 -2.18 28.19 15.07
C VAL A 310 -1.59 27.28 14.00
N HIS A 311 -2.30 26.21 13.65
CA HIS A 311 -1.86 25.25 12.63
C HIS A 311 -2.60 25.44 11.31
N VAL A 312 -2.06 24.81 10.27
CA VAL A 312 -2.78 24.60 9.01
C VAL A 312 -4.14 23.95 9.29
N SER A 313 -5.18 24.50 8.66
CA SER A 313 -6.58 24.12 8.86
C SER A 313 -7.27 23.63 7.59
N SER A 314 -6.78 24.01 6.43
CA SER A 314 -7.29 23.56 5.13
C SER A 314 -6.32 23.92 4.02
N PHE A 315 -6.46 23.24 2.89
CA PHE A 315 -5.84 23.61 1.62
C PHE A 315 -6.93 23.88 0.59
N GLY A 316 -6.76 24.91 -0.24
CA GLY A 316 -7.70 25.20 -1.32
C GLY A 316 -7.69 24.08 -2.35
N ALA A 317 -8.76 23.31 -2.46
CA ALA A 317 -8.87 22.29 -3.50
C ALA A 317 -9.04 22.94 -4.88
N CYS A 318 -8.41 22.34 -5.90
CA CYS A 318 -8.77 22.64 -7.28
C CYS A 318 -9.73 21.56 -7.79
N HIS A 319 -10.68 21.95 -8.64
CA HIS A 319 -11.69 21.07 -9.23
C HIS A 319 -11.73 21.29 -10.74
N ASP A 320 -11.92 20.19 -11.48
CA ASP A 320 -12.05 20.14 -12.94
C ASP A 320 -11.03 21.03 -13.66
N PHE A 321 -9.78 20.97 -13.22
CA PHE A 321 -8.76 21.99 -13.49
C PHE A 321 -7.91 21.67 -14.73
N GLY A 322 -8.36 20.75 -15.58
CA GLY A 322 -7.80 20.53 -16.89
C GLY A 322 -7.94 19.12 -17.43
N LYS A 323 -7.39 18.93 -18.62
CA LYS A 323 -7.14 17.62 -19.23
C LYS A 323 -5.64 17.36 -19.30
N PHE A 324 -5.24 16.13 -19.52
CA PHE A 324 -3.86 15.79 -19.83
C PHE A 324 -3.84 14.72 -20.91
N GLU A 325 -2.81 14.74 -21.73
CA GLU A 325 -2.54 13.75 -22.75
C GLU A 325 -1.44 12.80 -22.29
N LYS A 326 -1.33 11.66 -22.98
CA LYS A 326 -0.22 10.73 -22.76
C LYS A 326 1.10 11.43 -23.13
N GLY A 327 2.05 11.43 -22.20
CA GLY A 327 3.36 12.06 -22.35
C GLY A 327 3.49 13.43 -21.68
N ASP A 328 2.38 14.05 -21.25
CA ASP A 328 2.42 15.28 -20.47
C ASP A 328 3.17 15.05 -19.16
N ASN A 329 3.94 16.05 -18.71
CA ASN A 329 4.62 16.01 -17.43
C ASN A 329 3.85 16.81 -16.38
N ILE A 330 3.45 16.14 -15.30
CA ILE A 330 2.82 16.78 -14.14
C ILE A 330 3.86 16.91 -13.03
N THR A 331 4.07 18.12 -12.52
CA THR A 331 5.00 18.41 -11.41
C THR A 331 4.29 19.19 -10.31
N LEU A 332 4.92 19.26 -9.14
CA LEU A 332 4.46 20.06 -8.02
C LEU A 332 5.54 21.00 -7.49
N LYS A 333 5.12 22.14 -6.92
CA LYS A 333 5.97 23.04 -6.14
C LYS A 333 5.28 23.43 -4.84
N ALA A 334 5.93 23.20 -3.72
CA ALA A 334 5.43 23.52 -2.39
C ALA A 334 6.21 24.71 -1.82
N HIS A 335 5.54 25.83 -1.57
CA HIS A 335 6.18 27.10 -1.20
C HIS A 335 6.09 27.38 0.29
N TYR A 336 7.23 27.66 0.92
CA TYR A 336 7.37 27.92 2.35
C TYR A 336 7.82 29.36 2.62
N ASP A 337 7.27 29.96 3.68
CA ASP A 337 7.66 31.28 4.19
C ASP A 337 7.55 31.32 5.73
N PHE A 338 8.64 30.99 6.40
CA PHE A 338 8.78 30.98 7.85
C PHE A 338 8.72 32.36 8.50
N ASP A 339 8.85 33.44 7.73
CA ASP A 339 8.61 34.80 8.23
C ASP A 339 7.10 35.10 8.30
N LYS A 340 6.30 34.44 7.46
CA LYS A 340 4.84 34.57 7.42
C LYS A 340 4.15 33.61 8.37
N TYR A 341 4.53 32.33 8.33
CA TYR A 341 3.99 31.26 9.18
C TYR A 341 5.16 30.49 9.78
N PRO A 342 5.33 30.43 11.12
CA PRO A 342 6.44 29.69 11.71
C PRO A 342 6.43 28.22 11.31
N GLY A 343 7.59 27.66 10.96
CA GLY A 343 7.73 26.22 10.75
C GLY A 343 7.54 25.44 12.05
N GLY A 344 6.99 24.22 11.93
CA GLY A 344 6.85 23.29 13.04
C GLY A 344 8.19 23.00 13.72
N ARG A 345 8.16 22.80 15.04
CA ARG A 345 9.36 22.50 15.83
C ARG A 345 9.18 21.28 16.70
N ASN A 346 10.23 20.48 16.80
CA ASN A 346 10.28 19.30 17.63
C ASN A 346 10.66 19.63 19.10
N LEU A 347 10.73 18.63 19.98
CA LEU A 347 11.02 18.82 21.40
C LEU A 347 12.40 19.44 21.69
N LYS A 348 13.33 19.35 20.74
CA LYS A 348 14.67 19.95 20.81
C LYS A 348 14.72 21.33 20.15
N ASN A 349 13.57 21.89 19.79
CA ASN A 349 13.43 23.18 19.10
C ASN A 349 14.07 23.21 17.69
N ASN A 350 14.38 22.05 17.11
CA ASN A 350 14.77 21.94 15.70
C ASN A 350 13.53 22.05 14.82
N LEU A 351 13.70 22.45 13.56
CA LEU A 351 12.61 22.40 12.59
C LEU A 351 12.22 20.94 12.36
N SER A 352 10.91 20.70 12.39
CA SER A 352 10.27 19.46 11.98
C SER A 352 10.54 19.16 10.50
N GLY A 353 10.32 17.90 10.11
CA GLY A 353 10.24 17.54 8.69
C GLY A 353 9.18 18.39 7.97
N LEU A 354 9.35 18.59 6.67
CA LEU A 354 8.41 19.33 5.82
C LEU A 354 7.82 18.40 4.77
N MET A 355 6.61 18.68 4.30
CA MET A 355 5.97 17.92 3.23
C MET A 355 5.57 18.81 2.05
N GLY A 356 5.42 18.21 0.88
CA GLY A 356 4.81 18.87 -0.27
C GLY A 356 4.11 17.82 -1.10
N ILE A 357 2.87 17.51 -0.75
CA ILE A 357 2.09 16.45 -1.40
C ILE A 357 0.92 17.07 -2.15
N ALA A 358 0.66 16.59 -3.36
CA ALA A 358 -0.60 16.78 -4.05
C ALA A 358 -1.22 15.41 -4.36
N VAL A 359 -2.38 15.12 -3.74
CA VAL A 359 -3.18 13.94 -4.11
C VAL A 359 -4.14 14.37 -5.20
N ILE A 360 -3.84 13.98 -6.44
CA ILE A 360 -4.60 14.34 -7.63
C ILE A 360 -5.50 13.18 -8.03
N ILE A 361 -6.79 13.41 -8.10
CA ILE A 361 -7.77 12.47 -8.62
C ILE A 361 -7.90 12.65 -10.13
N LEU A 362 -7.55 11.61 -10.88
CA LEU A 362 -7.52 11.57 -12.33
C LEU A 362 -8.70 10.76 -12.87
N GLY A 363 -9.41 11.28 -13.86
CA GLY A 363 -10.36 10.50 -14.65
C GLY A 363 -9.68 10.00 -15.92
N VAL A 364 -9.66 8.69 -16.16
CA VAL A 364 -9.00 8.08 -17.33
C VAL A 364 -9.91 8.16 -18.56
N ASP A 365 -9.39 8.61 -19.70
CA ASP A 365 -10.14 8.62 -20.98
C ASP A 365 -10.04 7.24 -21.69
N GLU A 366 -11.13 6.85 -22.37
CA GLU A 366 -11.39 5.47 -22.83
C GLU A 366 -10.45 4.88 -23.91
N SER A 367 -9.40 5.57 -24.34
CA SER A 367 -8.54 5.15 -25.46
C SER A 367 -7.20 4.54 -25.05
N SER A 368 -6.94 4.37 -23.75
CA SER A 368 -5.61 4.04 -23.25
C SER A 368 -5.53 2.76 -22.42
N SER A 369 -6.53 1.88 -22.49
CA SER A 369 -6.47 0.56 -21.85
C SER A 369 -5.20 -0.15 -22.28
N PHE A 370 -4.22 -0.10 -21.40
CA PHE A 370 -2.96 -0.82 -21.47
C PHE A 370 -3.37 -2.28 -21.45
N HIS A 371 -3.50 -2.90 -22.62
CA HIS A 371 -3.43 -4.35 -22.70
C HIS A 371 -2.04 -4.64 -22.14
N GLY A 372 -1.99 -5.07 -20.88
CA GLY A 372 -0.75 -5.53 -20.28
C GLY A 372 -0.13 -6.45 -21.30
N MET A 373 1.05 -6.08 -21.80
CA MET A 373 1.91 -7.00 -22.53
C MET A 373 2.24 -8.10 -21.52
N TYR A 374 1.35 -9.09 -21.41
CA TYR A 374 1.75 -10.39 -20.94
C TYR A 374 2.85 -10.82 -21.92
N PRO A 375 4.09 -11.04 -21.45
CA PRO A 375 5.09 -11.61 -22.33
C PRO A 375 4.50 -12.91 -22.84
N CYS A 376 4.30 -13.00 -24.16
CA CYS A 376 4.00 -14.28 -24.79
C CYS A 376 5.18 -15.19 -24.47
N CYS A 377 5.05 -15.99 -23.42
CA CYS A 377 5.93 -17.11 -23.19
C CYS A 377 5.63 -18.11 -24.29
N PHE A 378 6.38 -18.01 -25.40
CA PHE A 378 6.46 -19.09 -26.37
C PHE A 378 7.05 -20.30 -25.64
N TRP A 379 6.19 -21.26 -25.31
CA TRP A 379 6.64 -22.63 -25.12
C TRP A 379 7.16 -23.11 -26.47
N VAL A 380 8.49 -23.21 -26.58
CA VAL A 380 9.12 -23.87 -27.71
C VAL A 380 9.02 -25.36 -27.44
N ASP A 381 8.10 -26.03 -28.13
CA ASP A 381 8.07 -27.50 -28.19
C ASP A 381 9.37 -28.01 -28.82
N GLU A 382 9.91 -29.12 -28.30
CA GLU A 382 11.22 -29.68 -28.67
C GLU A 382 11.32 -30.22 -30.12
N ASP A 383 10.24 -30.14 -30.91
CA ASP A 383 10.15 -30.73 -32.26
C ASP A 383 10.24 -29.70 -33.42
N CYS A 384 10.63 -28.45 -33.17
CA CYS A 384 10.83 -27.47 -34.24
C CYS A 384 12.20 -27.65 -34.94
N PRO A 385 12.28 -27.80 -36.28
CA PRO A 385 13.53 -28.03 -36.99
C PRO A 385 14.55 -26.90 -36.81
N ARG A 386 15.78 -27.28 -36.46
CA ARG A 386 16.93 -26.39 -36.29
C ARG A 386 17.40 -25.85 -37.64
N ASP A 387 16.90 -24.67 -38.02
CA ASP A 387 17.59 -23.76 -38.95
C ASP A 387 17.28 -22.32 -38.54
N VAL A 388 17.90 -21.87 -37.44
CA VAL A 388 17.76 -20.50 -36.91
C VAL A 388 19.12 -19.82 -36.96
N GLU A 389 19.48 -19.33 -38.14
CA GLU A 389 20.52 -18.30 -38.31
C GLU A 389 20.01 -17.09 -39.13
N GLN A 390 18.74 -17.11 -39.59
CA GLN A 390 18.12 -16.01 -40.36
C GLN A 390 16.97 -15.27 -39.64
N LEU A 391 16.51 -15.75 -38.48
CA LEU A 391 15.44 -15.11 -37.71
C LEU A 391 15.94 -14.09 -36.66
N GLY A 392 17.22 -14.13 -36.31
CA GLY A 392 17.83 -13.18 -35.37
C GLY A 392 17.89 -11.74 -35.91
N ASP A 393 18.17 -11.58 -37.21
CA ASP A 393 18.38 -10.27 -37.81
C ASP A 393 17.06 -9.52 -38.11
N ALA A 394 15.94 -10.22 -38.23
CA ALA A 394 14.63 -9.60 -38.47
C ALA A 394 13.98 -9.03 -37.20
N CYS A 395 14.33 -9.55 -36.02
CA CYS A 395 13.76 -9.09 -34.75
C CYS A 395 14.49 -7.87 -34.17
N ASP A 396 15.80 -7.72 -34.43
CA ASP A 396 16.58 -6.57 -33.93
C ASP A 396 16.33 -5.28 -34.73
N GLU A 397 16.01 -5.36 -36.03
CA GLU A 397 15.71 -4.16 -36.83
C GLU A 397 14.29 -3.58 -36.60
N HIS A 398 13.33 -4.37 -36.11
CA HIS A 398 11.96 -3.90 -35.85
C HIS A 398 11.74 -3.32 -34.44
N MET A 399 12.62 -3.59 -33.47
CA MET A 399 12.55 -2.94 -32.16
C MET A 399 13.11 -1.52 -32.13
N MET A 400 13.84 -1.08 -33.16
CA MET A 400 14.50 0.24 -33.19
C MET A 400 13.75 1.32 -33.99
N LEU A 401 12.63 0.97 -34.64
CA LEU A 401 11.79 1.93 -35.37
C LEU A 401 10.34 1.83 -34.88
N GLY A 402 10.04 2.58 -33.82
CA GLY A 402 8.70 2.68 -33.21
C GLY A 402 7.67 3.36 -34.12
N GLY A 403 7.19 2.65 -35.14
CA GLY A 403 6.04 3.02 -35.96
C GLY A 403 4.88 2.06 -35.73
N TYR A 404 3.80 2.53 -35.11
CA TYR A 404 2.54 1.80 -35.04
C TYR A 404 1.88 1.77 -36.42
N MET A 405 1.70 0.58 -37.01
CA MET A 405 0.73 0.36 -38.09
C MET A 405 -0.60 -0.10 -37.47
N SER A 406 -1.63 0.72 -37.64
CA SER A 406 -3.02 0.29 -37.45
C SER A 406 -3.39 -0.72 -38.54
N MET A 407 -4.01 -1.85 -38.18
CA MET A 407 -4.57 -2.77 -39.18
C MET A 407 -5.64 -2.06 -40.03
N PRO A 408 -5.58 -2.15 -41.37
CA PRO A 408 -6.70 -1.74 -42.21
C PRO A 408 -7.79 -2.81 -42.20
N ASP A 409 -9.05 -2.39 -42.25
CA ASP A 409 -10.25 -3.24 -42.28
C ASP A 409 -10.40 -4.12 -43.55
N ASP A 410 -9.41 -4.13 -44.46
CA ASP A 410 -9.48 -4.83 -45.75
C ASP A 410 -8.26 -5.75 -45.99
N ILE A 411 -8.36 -6.99 -45.51
CA ILE A 411 -7.38 -8.09 -45.73
C ILE A 411 -7.18 -8.41 -47.23
N ASP A 412 -8.14 -8.08 -48.10
CA ASP A 412 -8.13 -8.50 -49.50
C ASP A 412 -7.14 -7.74 -50.40
N LEU A 413 -6.58 -6.63 -49.92
CA LEU A 413 -5.61 -5.83 -50.66
C LEU A 413 -4.15 -6.19 -50.36
N MET A 414 -3.88 -7.16 -49.47
CA MET A 414 -2.51 -7.55 -49.13
C MET A 414 -1.86 -8.49 -50.17
N PRO A 415 -0.55 -8.36 -50.44
CA PRO A 415 0.20 -9.28 -51.29
C PRO A 415 0.12 -10.73 -50.78
N HIS A 416 0.06 -11.70 -51.70
CA HIS A 416 -0.20 -13.11 -51.42
C HIS A 416 0.75 -13.76 -50.39
N ARG A 417 1.98 -13.25 -50.22
CA ARG A 417 2.92 -13.75 -49.20
C ARG A 417 2.49 -13.38 -47.77
N GLN A 418 2.05 -12.14 -47.53
CA GLN A 418 1.62 -11.69 -46.20
C GLN A 418 0.31 -12.37 -45.74
N ARG A 419 -0.55 -12.77 -46.69
CA ARG A 419 -1.75 -13.58 -46.39
C ARG A 419 -1.40 -14.99 -45.92
N GLN A 420 -0.32 -15.60 -46.43
CA GLN A 420 0.10 -16.94 -46.03
C GLN A 420 0.72 -16.97 -44.63
N ASP A 421 1.45 -15.92 -44.26
CA ASP A 421 2.05 -15.80 -42.93
C ASP A 421 0.98 -15.58 -41.84
N LEU A 422 -0.08 -14.81 -42.15
CA LEU A 422 -1.22 -14.61 -41.25
C LEU A 422 -2.12 -15.86 -41.10
N GLN A 423 -2.28 -16.66 -42.15
CA GLN A 423 -3.01 -17.95 -42.08
C GLN A 423 -2.25 -19.02 -41.26
N HIS A 424 -0.93 -18.95 -41.15
CA HIS A 424 -0.17 -19.84 -40.29
C HIS A 424 -0.37 -19.51 -38.80
N CYS A 425 -0.53 -18.24 -38.43
CA CYS A 425 -0.83 -17.85 -37.05
C CYS A 425 -2.25 -18.25 -36.60
N SER A 426 -3.26 -18.16 -37.49
CA SER A 426 -4.64 -18.49 -37.11
C SER A 426 -4.91 -20.00 -36.94
N GLN A 427 -4.01 -20.86 -37.44
CA GLN A 427 -4.14 -22.32 -37.27
C GLN A 427 -3.59 -22.84 -35.94
N CYS A 428 -2.86 -22.02 -35.18
CA CYS A 428 -2.39 -22.39 -33.84
C CYS A 428 -3.45 -22.16 -32.75
N GLU A 429 -4.44 -21.28 -32.97
CA GLU A 429 -5.51 -21.02 -31.98
C GLU A 429 -6.68 -22.02 -32.05
N GLU A 430 -6.84 -22.79 -33.13
CA GLU A 430 -7.96 -23.74 -33.28
C GLU A 430 -7.68 -25.16 -32.74
N LEU A 431 -6.50 -25.45 -32.18
CA LEU A 431 -6.14 -26.79 -31.70
C LEU A 431 -6.29 -27.02 -30.18
N GLU A 432 -6.72 -26.04 -29.39
CA GLU A 432 -6.84 -26.17 -27.92
C GLU A 432 -8.26 -26.43 -27.38
N TRP A 433 -9.27 -26.70 -28.23
CA TRP A 433 -10.67 -26.90 -27.77
C TRP A 433 -11.28 -28.29 -27.98
N LEU A 434 -10.47 -29.32 -28.29
CA LEU A 434 -10.96 -30.69 -28.38
C LEU A 434 -10.04 -31.68 -27.67
N GLY A 435 -10.38 -32.05 -26.43
CA GLY A 435 -10.01 -33.36 -25.91
C GLY A 435 -9.63 -33.41 -24.43
N LEU A 436 -10.60 -33.29 -23.53
CA LEU A 436 -10.50 -33.79 -22.15
C LEU A 436 -11.91 -34.09 -21.61
N SER A 437 -12.57 -35.11 -22.19
CA SER A 437 -13.84 -35.62 -21.65
C SER A 437 -13.99 -37.14 -21.78
N GLU A 438 -12.91 -37.91 -21.69
CA GLU A 438 -13.02 -39.34 -21.45
C GLU A 438 -11.83 -39.79 -20.58
N LEU A 439 -12.09 -40.06 -19.28
CA LEU A 439 -11.39 -41.05 -18.44
C LEU A 439 -11.80 -40.88 -16.96
N LEU A 440 -12.94 -41.44 -16.56
CA LEU A 440 -13.20 -41.88 -15.18
C LEU A 440 -14.33 -42.94 -15.19
N PRO A 441 -14.12 -44.15 -14.66
CA PRO A 441 -15.22 -45.00 -14.27
C PRO A 441 -15.25 -45.31 -12.77
N LEU A 442 -16.49 -45.41 -12.25
CA LEU A 442 -16.95 -46.27 -11.16
C LEU A 442 -16.63 -45.88 -9.71
N ILE A 443 -17.53 -45.10 -9.09
CA ILE A 443 -18.00 -45.39 -7.73
C ILE A 443 -19.53 -45.36 -7.70
N ASP A 444 -20.08 -46.49 -7.27
CA ASP A 444 -21.48 -46.85 -7.11
C ASP A 444 -22.09 -46.18 -5.87
N THR A 445 -23.20 -45.46 -6.03
CA THR A 445 -24.06 -45.03 -4.93
C THR A 445 -25.54 -45.29 -5.27
N LYS A 446 -25.98 -46.53 -5.05
CA LYS A 446 -27.40 -46.86 -4.90
C LYS A 446 -27.70 -47.34 -3.48
N SER A 447 -28.23 -46.43 -2.65
CA SER A 447 -29.27 -46.68 -1.63
C SER A 447 -29.43 -45.35 -0.86
N LEU A 448 -30.55 -44.66 -0.85
CA LEU A 448 -31.75 -45.02 -0.08
C LEU A 448 -32.86 -44.02 -0.46
N ASP A 449 -33.99 -44.54 -0.93
CA ASP A 449 -35.29 -43.88 -0.83
C ASP A 449 -36.14 -44.71 0.12
N ARG A 450 -36.57 -44.13 1.25
CA ARG A 450 -38.00 -43.97 1.60
C ARG A 450 -38.21 -43.36 3.00
N PRO A 451 -39.39 -42.71 3.22
CA PRO A 451 -39.61 -41.67 4.21
C PRO A 451 -40.40 -42.16 5.43
N LEU A 452 -40.60 -41.26 6.41
CA LEU A 452 -41.67 -41.13 7.45
C LEU A 452 -41.02 -40.46 8.69
N SER A 453 -41.63 -39.59 9.49
CA SER A 453 -42.95 -38.97 9.57
C SER A 453 -42.83 -37.72 10.45
N SER A 454 -43.86 -36.88 10.39
CA SER A 454 -44.08 -35.66 11.16
C SER A 454 -44.31 -35.85 12.67
N ASP A 455 -43.99 -34.77 13.40
CA ASP A 455 -44.69 -34.20 14.59
C ASP A 455 -44.14 -34.42 16.03
N PRO A 456 -44.39 -33.47 16.98
CA PRO A 456 -43.34 -32.81 17.75
C PRO A 456 -43.56 -32.83 19.28
N LYS A 457 -42.56 -32.39 20.09
CA LYS A 457 -42.66 -31.49 21.29
C LYS A 457 -41.50 -31.64 22.28
N SER A 458 -41.21 -30.49 22.93
CA SER A 458 -40.63 -30.22 24.27
C SER A 458 -39.13 -30.44 24.59
N SER A 459 -38.39 -29.32 24.61
CA SER A 459 -37.50 -28.70 25.65
C SER A 459 -36.98 -29.50 26.87
N PRO A 460 -36.03 -28.96 27.68
CA PRO A 460 -34.65 -28.45 27.43
C PRO A 460 -33.61 -29.04 28.46
N LEU A 461 -32.35 -28.53 28.47
CA LEU A 461 -31.19 -28.84 29.36
C LEU A 461 -30.29 -29.99 28.81
N ASP A 462 -28.95 -30.04 28.93
CA ASP A 462 -27.95 -29.30 29.70
C ASP A 462 -26.53 -29.52 29.11
N HIS A 463 -25.61 -28.65 29.51
CA HIS A 463 -24.14 -28.61 29.43
C HIS A 463 -23.30 -29.92 29.23
N ARG A 464 -22.27 -29.88 28.35
CA ARG A 464 -20.80 -29.95 28.66
C ARG A 464 -19.91 -30.51 27.51
N ARG A 465 -18.91 -29.68 27.17
CA ARG A 465 -17.52 -29.93 26.70
C ARG A 465 -17.23 -30.47 25.28
N PRO A 466 -16.28 -29.84 24.56
CA PRO A 466 -15.75 -30.34 23.30
C PRO A 466 -14.59 -31.34 23.49
N PHE A 467 -14.55 -32.33 22.61
CA PHE A 467 -13.41 -33.23 22.36
C PHE A 467 -12.35 -32.48 21.55
N PHE A 468 -11.12 -32.36 22.07
CA PHE A 468 -9.93 -32.05 21.28
C PHE A 468 -9.21 -33.36 20.96
N GLY A 469 -9.28 -33.80 19.70
CA GLY A 469 -8.45 -34.88 19.15
C GLY A 469 -7.32 -34.28 18.32
N GLY A 470 -6.15 -34.11 18.93
CA GLY A 470 -4.93 -33.74 18.21
C GLY A 470 -4.28 -34.98 17.60
N GLY A 471 -4.35 -35.13 16.28
CA GLY A 471 -3.57 -36.09 15.52
C GLY A 471 -2.25 -35.45 15.06
N ARG A 472 -1.12 -35.94 15.57
CA ARG A 472 0.21 -35.68 15.00
C ARG A 472 0.39 -36.55 13.75
N LEU A 473 0.68 -35.92 12.62
CA LEU A 473 1.23 -36.60 11.45
C LEU A 473 2.73 -36.84 11.67
N HIS A 474 3.15 -38.09 11.47
CA HIS A 474 4.55 -38.48 11.38
C HIS A 474 5.16 -38.00 10.06
N ALA A 475 6.32 -37.35 10.12
CA ALA A 475 7.16 -37.12 8.95
C ALA A 475 7.82 -38.44 8.52
N PRO A 476 7.97 -38.72 7.21
CA PRO A 476 8.70 -39.88 6.73
C PRO A 476 10.21 -39.67 6.82
N ASP A 477 10.90 -40.66 7.38
CA ASP A 477 12.35 -40.82 7.34
C ASP A 477 12.85 -41.15 5.91
N ASP A 478 14.09 -40.72 5.65
CA ASP A 478 14.98 -41.11 4.55
C ASP A 478 14.63 -40.70 3.10
N VAL A 479 15.10 -39.51 2.72
CA VAL A 479 15.52 -39.23 1.33
C VAL A 479 16.98 -38.77 1.32
N SER A 480 17.88 -39.69 0.99
CA SER A 480 19.27 -39.36 0.70
C SER A 480 19.36 -38.74 -0.71
N PRO A 481 19.96 -37.55 -0.92
CA PRO A 481 20.10 -36.99 -2.26
C PRO A 481 21.15 -37.78 -3.03
N ALA A 482 20.73 -38.41 -4.12
CA ALA A 482 21.65 -39.01 -5.08
C ALA A 482 22.52 -37.91 -5.71
N GLY A 483 23.85 -38.04 -5.61
CA GLY A 483 24.79 -37.26 -6.43
C GLY A 483 25.91 -36.50 -5.71
N ILE A 484 26.13 -36.70 -4.41
CA ILE A 484 27.28 -36.10 -3.71
C ILE A 484 28.49 -37.04 -3.82
N PRO A 485 29.65 -36.60 -4.36
CA PRO A 485 30.87 -37.40 -4.31
C PRO A 485 31.26 -37.69 -2.84
N ARG A 486 31.49 -38.96 -2.49
CA ARG A 486 31.85 -39.43 -1.12
C ARG A 486 33.01 -38.68 -0.44
N GLN A 487 33.79 -37.93 -1.20
CA GLN A 487 34.91 -37.13 -0.69
C GLN A 487 34.49 -35.77 -0.10
N VAL A 488 33.26 -35.30 -0.38
CA VAL A 488 32.74 -33.98 0.04
C VAL A 488 31.88 -34.08 1.31
N GLU A 489 31.26 -35.24 1.52
CA GLU A 489 30.32 -35.53 2.62
C GLU A 489 30.88 -35.29 4.04
N PRO A 490 32.14 -35.69 4.37
CA PRO A 490 32.71 -35.43 5.70
C PRO A 490 32.96 -33.94 5.95
N ARG A 491 33.21 -33.16 4.90
CA ARG A 491 33.46 -31.71 5.01
C ARG A 491 32.17 -30.91 5.19
N LEU A 492 31.08 -31.35 4.56
CA LEU A 492 29.75 -30.75 4.74
C LEU A 492 29.19 -31.01 6.14
N ARG A 493 29.44 -32.21 6.71
CA ARG A 493 29.02 -32.56 8.07
C ARG A 493 29.71 -31.71 9.15
N VAL A 494 31.03 -31.54 9.04
CA VAL A 494 31.82 -30.68 9.94
C VAL A 494 31.40 -29.21 9.82
N LEU A 495 30.98 -28.77 8.62
CA LEU A 495 30.50 -27.40 8.40
C LEU A 495 29.11 -27.18 9.02
N GLY A 496 28.21 -28.17 8.96
CA GLY A 496 26.90 -28.14 9.64
C GLY A 496 27.04 -28.02 11.16
N GLU A 497 27.90 -28.84 11.77
CA GLU A 497 28.17 -28.79 13.22
C GLU A 497 28.85 -27.47 13.67
N LEU A 498 29.65 -26.85 12.80
CA LEU A 498 30.27 -25.53 13.04
C LEU A 498 29.26 -24.37 12.94
N LEU A 499 28.16 -24.54 12.20
CA LEU A 499 27.10 -23.55 12.02
C LEU A 499 26.10 -23.55 13.18
N GLU A 500 25.81 -24.72 13.79
CA GLU A 500 24.88 -24.85 14.92
C GLU A 500 25.33 -24.11 16.20
N GLY A 501 26.64 -24.13 16.51
CA GLY A 501 27.11 -23.68 17.84
C GLY A 501 27.55 -22.21 17.96
N LYS A 502 28.07 -21.61 16.87
CA LYS A 502 28.90 -20.39 16.98
C LYS A 502 28.27 -19.12 16.41
N ARG A 503 27.21 -19.20 15.61
CA ARG A 503 26.79 -18.08 14.75
C ARG A 503 25.38 -17.53 14.92
N ARG A 504 24.52 -18.19 15.71
CA ARG A 504 23.22 -17.61 16.10
C ARG A 504 23.40 -16.22 16.75
N ARG A 505 24.42 -16.07 17.60
CA ARG A 505 24.79 -14.82 18.27
C ARG A 505 25.47 -13.76 17.39
N GLU A 506 26.08 -14.11 16.26
CA GLU A 506 26.73 -13.14 15.37
C GLU A 506 25.76 -12.59 14.30
N ILE A 507 24.75 -13.37 13.91
CA ILE A 507 23.77 -12.98 12.88
C ILE A 507 22.65 -12.12 13.49
N GLU A 508 22.21 -12.41 14.71
CA GLU A 508 21.26 -11.56 15.45
C GLU A 508 21.82 -10.15 15.75
N GLY A 509 23.14 -9.96 15.69
CA GLY A 509 23.79 -8.68 16.00
C GLY A 509 24.13 -7.78 14.79
N ARG A 510 23.93 -8.23 13.54
CA ARG A 510 24.30 -7.44 12.34
C ARG A 510 23.25 -7.61 11.25
N GLY A 511 22.22 -6.76 11.28
CA GLY A 511 21.22 -6.65 10.22
C GLY A 511 21.85 -6.29 8.86
N ARG A 512 21.19 -6.73 7.78
CA ARG A 512 21.44 -6.46 6.34
C ARG A 512 22.18 -7.53 5.51
N TYR A 513 21.87 -8.82 5.67
CA TYR A 513 22.19 -9.79 4.61
C TYR A 513 21.00 -10.70 4.32
N SER A 514 20.64 -10.83 3.05
CA SER A 514 19.68 -11.85 2.61
C SER A 514 20.26 -13.25 2.81
N LEU A 515 19.42 -14.27 3.01
CA LEU A 515 19.85 -15.67 3.14
C LEU A 515 20.72 -16.11 1.95
N LEU A 516 20.41 -15.60 0.75
CA LEU A 516 21.20 -15.83 -0.47
C LEU A 516 22.61 -15.26 -0.39
N GLU A 517 22.77 -14.09 0.23
CA GLU A 517 24.07 -13.43 0.37
C GLU A 517 24.92 -14.09 1.46
N ILE A 518 24.28 -14.54 2.55
CA ILE A 518 24.91 -15.39 3.56
C ILE A 518 25.40 -16.69 2.91
N ALA A 519 24.55 -17.38 2.14
CA ALA A 519 24.91 -18.62 1.48
C ALA A 519 26.05 -18.45 0.46
N ARG A 520 26.04 -17.36 -0.33
CA ARG A 520 27.13 -17.03 -1.27
C ARG A 520 28.44 -16.69 -0.56
N ARG A 521 28.37 -16.02 0.59
CA ARG A 521 29.56 -15.64 1.37
C ARG A 521 30.18 -16.86 2.02
N GLU A 522 29.36 -17.70 2.63
CA GLU A 522 29.84 -18.92 3.29
C GLU A 522 30.32 -19.94 2.27
N SER A 523 29.70 -19.99 1.07
CA SER A 523 30.21 -20.85 0.01
C SER A 523 31.58 -20.45 -0.52
N LYS A 524 31.93 -19.16 -0.47
CA LYS A 524 33.29 -18.66 -0.75
C LYS A 524 34.30 -19.01 0.35
N ARG A 525 33.86 -19.21 1.59
CA ARG A 525 34.74 -19.45 2.75
C ARG A 525 35.18 -20.90 2.90
N ALA A 526 34.48 -21.86 2.29
CA ALA A 526 34.84 -23.28 2.43
C ALA A 526 36.06 -23.73 1.58
N GLY A 527 36.84 -22.77 1.05
CA GLY A 527 38.08 -23.04 0.33
C GLY A 527 37.95 -23.08 -1.19
N PRO A 528 38.94 -23.64 -1.91
CA PRO A 528 38.99 -23.62 -3.37
C PRO A 528 37.99 -24.63 -3.96
N LEU A 529 36.73 -24.21 -4.07
CA LEU A 529 35.69 -24.90 -4.82
C LEU A 529 35.59 -24.31 -6.23
N ASP A 530 35.34 -25.17 -7.22
CA ASP A 530 34.99 -24.71 -8.56
C ASP A 530 33.60 -24.03 -8.58
N LYS A 531 33.24 -23.42 -9.71
CA LYS A 531 31.99 -22.64 -9.84
C LYS A 531 30.73 -23.52 -9.65
N SER A 532 30.79 -24.79 -10.04
CA SER A 532 29.68 -25.74 -9.94
C SER A 532 29.51 -26.21 -8.49
N GLU A 533 30.60 -26.60 -7.83
CA GLU A 533 30.63 -27.01 -6.43
C GLU A 533 30.18 -25.88 -5.50
N ARG A 534 30.61 -24.64 -5.79
CA ARG A 534 30.22 -23.47 -5.01
C ARG A 534 28.72 -23.15 -5.14
N ARG A 535 28.12 -23.37 -6.31
CA ARG A 535 26.68 -23.21 -6.52
C ARG A 535 25.90 -24.26 -5.74
N ARG A 536 26.31 -25.53 -5.83
CA ARG A 536 25.67 -26.63 -5.08
C ARG A 536 25.74 -26.40 -3.57
N MET A 537 26.88 -25.96 -3.06
CA MET A 537 27.03 -25.68 -1.63
C MET A 537 26.21 -24.46 -1.18
N SER A 538 26.06 -23.44 -2.02
CA SER A 538 25.16 -22.32 -1.72
C SER A 538 23.69 -22.77 -1.64
N VAL A 539 23.26 -23.68 -2.52
CA VAL A 539 21.90 -24.25 -2.48
C VAL A 539 21.68 -25.07 -1.21
N VAL A 540 22.64 -25.92 -0.83
CA VAL A 540 22.55 -26.71 0.42
C VAL A 540 22.45 -25.80 1.63
N ILE A 541 23.30 -24.76 1.72
CA ILE A 541 23.24 -23.77 2.81
C ILE A 541 21.89 -23.06 2.84
N LEU A 542 21.35 -22.66 1.68
CA LEU A 542 20.03 -22.04 1.58
C LEU A 542 18.92 -22.97 2.06
N THR A 543 18.88 -24.21 1.61
CA THR A 543 17.84 -25.17 2.00
C THR A 543 17.91 -25.54 3.48
N THR A 544 19.11 -25.64 4.06
CA THR A 544 19.26 -25.89 5.50
C THR A 544 18.81 -24.68 6.31
N LEU A 545 19.18 -23.46 5.91
CA LEU A 545 18.73 -22.24 6.58
C LEU A 545 17.22 -22.02 6.45
N ALA A 546 16.64 -22.34 5.29
CA ALA A 546 15.20 -22.21 5.05
C ALA A 546 14.36 -23.30 5.76
N GLY A 547 14.93 -24.50 6.01
CA GLY A 547 14.22 -25.56 6.73
C GLY A 547 14.22 -25.40 8.26
N GLU A 548 15.10 -24.58 8.82
CA GLU A 548 15.18 -24.30 10.26
C GLU A 548 14.40 -23.04 10.68
N TRP A 549 13.96 -22.24 9.71
CA TRP A 549 13.19 -21.02 9.93
C TRP A 549 11.80 -21.30 9.36
N ASP A 550 10.73 -21.19 10.17
CA ASP A 550 9.37 -21.11 9.61
C ASP A 550 9.33 -19.79 8.83
N VAL A 551 9.57 -19.89 7.52
CA VAL A 551 9.46 -18.76 6.59
C VAL A 551 8.20 -19.01 5.77
N ASP A 552 7.17 -18.19 6.00
CA ASP A 552 6.04 -18.02 5.07
C ASP A 552 6.51 -17.38 3.75
#